data_AF-X1FQC8-F1
#
_entry.id   AF-X1FQC8-F1
#
_cell.length_a   1.000
_cell.length_b   1.000
_cell.length_c   1.000
_cell.angle_alpha   90.00
_cell.angle_beta   90.00
_cell.angle_gamma   90.00
#
_symmetry.space_group_name_H-M   'P 1'
#
loop_
_entity.id
_entity.type
_entity.pdbx_description
1 polymer ?
#
loop_
_entity_poly.entity_id
_entity_poly.type
_entity_poly.pdbx_seq_one_letter_code
_entity_poly.pdbx_strand_id
1 'polypeptide(L)'
;MGTEQRRKLKVPVRGWVDILLYFYHRKIAHELEQISLEFDRNGNRILEIGAGEKPCGELFQEASFTCTDVVSYDWVDELIDGNKIQYKENSFDLVICNNVLE
;
A
#
# COMPACT_ATOMS: atom_id res chain seq x y z
N MET A 1 -13.66 5.58 54.61
CA MET A 1 -14.02 6.19 53.30
C MET A 1 -13.20 5.49 52.24
N GLY A 2 -13.81 4.48 51.60
CA GLY A 2 -13.12 3.49 50.78
C GLY A 2 -13.28 3.76 49.28
N THR A 3 -12.14 3.63 48.60
CA THR A 3 -11.96 3.16 47.23
C THR A 3 -12.54 4.01 46.09
N GLU A 4 -11.69 4.93 45.65
CA GLU A 4 -11.56 5.40 44.27
C GLU A 4 -11.64 4.20 43.29
N GLN A 5 -12.81 4.00 42.68
CA GLN A 5 -12.98 3.02 41.60
C GLN A 5 -12.18 3.48 40.38
N ARG A 6 -10.92 3.04 40.28
CA ARG A 6 -10.19 3.03 39.01
C ARG A 6 -10.93 2.09 38.05
N ARG A 7 -11.83 2.63 37.23
CA ARG A 7 -12.39 1.96 36.06
C ARG A 7 -11.21 1.59 35.14
N LYS A 8 -10.73 0.35 35.24
CA LYS A 8 -9.83 -0.23 34.24
C LYS A 8 -10.62 -0.32 32.94
N LEU A 9 -10.35 0.59 32.02
CA LEU A 9 -10.80 0.50 30.62
C LEU A 9 -10.24 -0.80 30.04
N LYS A 10 -11.06 -1.87 30.05
CA LYS A 10 -10.78 -3.09 29.30
C LYS A 10 -11.08 -2.81 27.83
N VAL A 11 -10.15 -2.16 27.13
CA VAL A 11 -10.18 -2.18 25.66
C VAL A 11 -9.92 -3.63 25.25
N PRO A 12 -10.85 -4.31 24.55
CA PRO A 12 -10.64 -5.67 24.08
C PRO A 12 -9.38 -5.71 23.21
N VAL A 13 -8.63 -6.82 23.22
CA VAL A 13 -7.39 -6.98 22.40
C VAL A 13 -7.63 -6.59 20.94
N ARG A 14 -8.81 -6.90 20.39
CA ARG A 14 -9.26 -6.47 19.06
C ARG A 14 -9.18 -4.95 18.85
N GLY A 15 -9.63 -4.15 19.83
CA GLY A 15 -9.57 -2.69 19.74
C GLY A 15 -8.13 -2.14 19.71
N TRP A 16 -7.17 -2.82 20.34
CA TRP A 16 -5.76 -2.44 20.23
C TRP A 16 -5.17 -2.80 18.86
N VAL A 17 -5.53 -3.96 18.30
CA VAL A 17 -5.13 -4.35 16.94
C VAL A 17 -5.66 -3.35 15.93
N ASP A 18 -6.93 -2.97 16.02
CA ASP A 18 -7.55 -2.00 15.11
C ASP A 18 -6.84 -0.63 15.17
N ILE A 19 -6.48 -0.16 16.37
CA ILE A 19 -5.73 1.10 16.56
C ILE A 19 -4.33 1.01 15.95
N LEU A 20 -3.62 -0.11 16.17
CA LEU A 20 -2.28 -0.31 15.61
C LEU A 20 -2.30 -0.35 14.08
N LEU A 21 -3.26 -1.10 13.50
CA LEU A 21 -3.46 -1.15 12.05
C LEU A 21 -3.81 0.23 11.49
N TYR A 22 -4.65 1.02 12.18
CA TYR A 22 -4.95 2.38 11.76
C TYR A 22 -3.70 3.25 11.64
N PHE A 23 -2.83 3.25 12.65
CA PHE A 23 -1.59 4.04 12.61
C PHE A 23 -0.60 3.51 11.57
N TYR A 24 -0.52 2.19 11.41
CA TYR A 24 0.30 1.55 10.38
C TYR A 24 -0.12 1.98 8.97
N HIS A 25 -1.41 1.84 8.63
CA HIS A 25 -1.93 2.26 7.33
C HIS A 25 -1.74 3.76 7.10
N ARG A 26 -1.91 4.59 8.13
CA ARG A 26 -1.67 6.03 8.02
C ARG A 26 -0.20 6.38 7.74
N LYS A 27 0.74 5.64 8.35
CA LYS A 27 2.17 5.80 8.08
C LYS A 27 2.51 5.43 6.63
N ILE A 28 1.99 4.30 6.15
CA ILE A 28 2.20 3.87 4.76
C ILE A 28 1.62 4.87 3.77
N ALA A 29 0.38 5.33 3.99
CA ALA A 29 -0.25 6.32 3.13
C ALA A 29 0.61 7.60 3.04
N HIS A 30 1.12 8.09 4.17
CA HIS A 30 2.02 9.24 4.18
C HIS A 30 3.34 9.00 3.44
N GLU A 31 3.94 7.81 3.59
CA GLU A 31 5.16 7.47 2.85
C GLU A 31 4.93 7.38 1.34
N LEU A 32 3.80 6.81 0.91
CA LEU A 32 3.41 6.77 -0.50
C LEU A 32 3.17 8.18 -1.07
N GLU A 33 2.55 9.09 -0.31
CA GLU A 33 2.42 10.50 -0.70
C GLU A 33 3.79 11.17 -0.86
N GLN A 34 4.76 10.90 0.02
CA GLN A 34 6.10 11.48 -0.13
C GLN A 34 6.84 10.91 -1.34
N ILE A 35 6.69 9.61 -1.61
CA ILE A 35 7.24 8.96 -2.80
C ILE A 35 6.62 9.55 -4.07
N SER A 36 5.31 9.80 -4.09
CA SER A 36 4.67 10.35 -5.29
C SER A 36 5.15 11.76 -5.62
N LEU A 37 5.45 12.60 -4.62
CA LEU A 37 6.07 13.91 -4.87
C LEU A 37 7.42 13.83 -5.60
N GLU A 38 8.15 12.73 -5.45
CA GLU A 38 9.43 12.53 -6.13
C GLU A 38 9.26 11.87 -7.52
N PHE A 39 8.39 10.86 -7.61
CA PHE A 39 8.29 9.98 -8.78
C PHE A 39 7.13 10.29 -9.72
N ASP A 40 6.12 11.06 -9.32
CA ASP A 40 5.03 11.46 -10.19
C ASP A 40 5.47 12.58 -11.15
N ARG A 41 6.12 12.17 -12.23
CA ARG A 41 6.66 13.06 -13.26
C ARG A 41 6.48 12.45 -14.62
N ASN A 42 6.19 13.29 -15.61
CA ASN A 42 6.11 12.85 -17.00
C ASN A 42 7.41 12.14 -17.44
N GLY A 43 7.25 10.94 -18.02
CA GLY A 43 8.35 10.09 -18.48
C GLY A 43 8.78 9.02 -17.49
N ASN A 44 8.44 9.14 -16.21
CA ASN A 44 8.66 8.06 -15.24
C ASN A 44 7.67 6.91 -15.47
N ARG A 45 8.14 5.69 -15.23
CA ARG A 45 7.36 4.46 -15.31
C ARG A 45 7.37 3.79 -13.95
N ILE A 46 6.19 3.51 -13.42
CA ILE A 46 6.03 2.88 -12.11
C ILE A 46 5.17 1.64 -12.20
N LEU A 47 5.62 0.61 -11.50
CA LEU A 47 4.97 -0.69 -11.40
C LEU A 47 4.47 -0.90 -9.98
N GLU A 48 3.20 -1.24 -9.83
CA GLU A 48 2.65 -1.79 -8.59
C GLU A 48 2.45 -3.31 -8.76
N ILE A 49 3.02 -4.07 -7.82
CA ILE A 49 2.88 -5.53 -7.74
C ILE A 49 1.96 -5.83 -6.57
N GLY A 50 0.92 -6.64 -6.85
CA GLY A 50 -0.11 -7.08 -5.90
C GLY A 50 -0.94 -5.91 -5.36
N ALA A 51 -1.56 -5.17 -6.26
CA ALA A 51 -2.35 -3.99 -5.94
C ALA A 51 -3.60 -4.27 -5.07
N GLY A 52 -4.12 -5.50 -5.09
CA GLY A 52 -5.31 -5.91 -4.37
C GLY A 52 -6.51 -4.99 -4.65
N GLU A 53 -7.26 -4.67 -3.60
CA GLU A 53 -8.49 -3.86 -3.67
C GLU A 53 -8.26 -2.35 -3.75
N LYS A 54 -7.04 -1.86 -3.50
CA LYS A 54 -6.75 -0.43 -3.35
C LYS A 54 -5.39 -0.09 -3.97
N PRO A 55 -5.29 -0.04 -5.31
CA PRO A 55 -4.08 0.41 -5.98
C PRO A 55 -3.75 1.84 -5.58
N CYS A 56 -2.46 2.18 -5.55
CA CYS A 56 -2.01 3.54 -5.24
C CYS A 56 -1.85 4.44 -6.46
N GLY A 57 -2.30 4.00 -7.63
CA GLY A 57 -2.16 4.73 -8.90
C GLY A 57 -2.76 6.14 -8.91
N GLU A 58 -3.76 6.42 -8.06
CA GLU A 58 -4.32 7.78 -7.94
C GLU A 58 -3.31 8.83 -7.43
N LEU A 59 -2.22 8.40 -6.79
CA LEU A 59 -1.14 9.28 -6.34
C LEU A 59 -0.20 9.70 -7.48
N PHE A 60 -0.30 9.08 -8.65
CA PHE A 60 0.61 9.26 -9.78
C PHE A 60 -0.15 9.65 -11.05
N GLN A 61 -0.36 10.96 -11.24
CA GLN A 61 -1.18 11.50 -12.33
C GLN A 61 -0.37 11.87 -13.58
N GLU A 62 0.93 12.12 -13.43
CA GLU A 62 1.85 12.47 -14.52
C GLU A 62 2.69 11.29 -15.01
N ALA A 63 3.08 10.39 -14.11
CA ALA A 63 3.85 9.20 -14.46
C ALA A 63 2.99 8.13 -15.16
N SER A 64 3.63 7.26 -15.93
CA SER A 64 2.97 6.06 -16.45
C SER A 64 2.92 5.01 -15.34
N PHE A 65 1.71 4.62 -14.93
CA PHE A 65 1.47 3.64 -13.88
C PHE A 65 0.98 2.32 -14.47
N THR A 66 1.57 1.20 -14.03
CA THR A 66 1.16 -0.15 -14.39
C THR A 66 0.82 -0.94 -13.14
N CYS A 67 -0.39 -1.45 -13.09
CA CYS A 67 -0.96 -2.15 -11.96
C CYS A 67 -1.03 -3.66 -12.23
N THR A 68 -0.44 -4.46 -11.34
CA THR A 68 -0.40 -5.92 -11.50
C THR A 68 -0.87 -6.65 -10.26
N ASP A 69 -1.52 -7.79 -10.45
CA ASP A 69 -1.93 -8.68 -9.36
C ASP A 69 -2.11 -10.12 -9.89
N VAL A 70 -2.13 -11.10 -9.00
CA VAL A 70 -2.51 -12.49 -9.34
C VAL A 70 -4.03 -12.65 -9.44
N VAL A 71 -4.79 -11.73 -8.82
CA VAL A 71 -6.25 -11.67 -8.82
C VAL A 71 -6.74 -10.60 -9.81
N SER A 72 -7.83 -10.91 -10.53
CA SER A 72 -8.41 -9.98 -11.52
C SER A 72 -9.28 -8.93 -10.85
N TYR A 73 -8.98 -7.66 -11.14
CA TYR A 73 -9.78 -6.49 -10.81
C TYR A 73 -9.86 -5.54 -12.02
N ASP A 74 -10.82 -4.61 -12.02
CA ASP A 74 -11.05 -3.68 -13.13
C ASP A 74 -9.88 -2.71 -13.38
N TRP A 75 -9.04 -2.48 -12.37
CA TRP A 75 -7.88 -1.59 -12.41
C TRP A 75 -6.54 -2.33 -12.58
N VAL A 76 -6.56 -3.65 -12.71
CA VAL A 76 -5.35 -4.45 -12.95
C VAL A 76 -5.09 -4.48 -14.45
N ASP A 77 -3.93 -3.96 -14.86
CA ASP A 77 -3.51 -3.95 -16.27
C ASP A 77 -3.00 -5.34 -16.69
N GLU A 78 -2.27 -6.02 -15.80
CA GLU A 78 -1.64 -7.30 -16.10
C GLU A 78 -1.81 -8.31 -14.95
N LEU A 79 -2.29 -9.52 -15.27
CA LEU A 79 -2.37 -10.63 -14.32
C LEU A 79 -1.02 -11.35 -14.21
N ILE A 80 -0.31 -11.11 -13.12
CA ILE A 80 1.06 -11.60 -12.92
C ILE A 80 1.23 -12.19 -11.52
N ASP A 81 1.85 -13.38 -11.47
CA ASP A 81 2.44 -13.94 -10.26
C ASP A 81 3.79 -13.24 -10.01
N GLY A 82 3.95 -12.59 -8.86
CA GLY A 82 5.15 -11.83 -8.51
C GLY A 82 6.46 -12.63 -8.62
N ASN A 83 6.40 -13.97 -8.52
CA ASN A 83 7.56 -14.85 -8.69
C ASN A 83 7.94 -15.10 -10.17
N LYS A 84 7.13 -14.64 -11.11
CA LYS A 84 7.27 -14.87 -12.56
C LYS A 84 7.31 -13.58 -13.37
N ILE A 85 7.71 -12.48 -12.74
CA ILE A 85 7.85 -11.19 -13.42
C ILE A 85 8.92 -11.28 -14.51
N GLN A 86 8.55 -10.93 -15.74
CA GLN A 86 9.43 -10.97 -16.93
C GLN A 86 9.64 -9.58 -17.56
N TYR A 87 9.70 -8.54 -16.73
CA TYR A 87 10.10 -7.22 -17.20
C TYR A 87 11.60 -7.18 -17.47
N LYS A 88 11.99 -6.40 -18.49
CA LYS A 88 13.40 -6.09 -18.73
C LYS A 88 13.97 -5.31 -17.57
N GLU A 89 15.27 -5.45 -17.35
CA GLU A 89 15.99 -4.64 -16.37
C GLU A 89 15.83 -3.14 -16.70
N ASN A 90 15.66 -2.30 -15.69
CA ASN A 90 15.43 -0.85 -15.83
C ASN A 90 14.17 -0.49 -16.66
N SER A 91 13.16 -1.36 -16.67
CA SER A 91 11.85 -1.05 -17.24
C SER A 91 11.03 -0.06 -16.43
N PHE A 92 11.33 0.10 -15.14
CA PHE A 92 10.59 0.97 -14.22
C PHE A 92 11.56 1.78 -13.37
N ASP A 93 11.17 3.01 -13.09
CA ASP A 93 11.90 3.95 -12.23
C ASP A 93 11.54 3.74 -10.76
N LEU A 94 10.35 3.19 -10.49
CA LEU A 94 9.87 2.82 -9.16
C LEU A 94 9.04 1.52 -9.23
N VAL A 95 9.26 0.64 -8.26
CA VAL A 95 8.44 -0.56 -8.04
C VAL A 95 7.86 -0.52 -6.64
N ILE A 96 6.53 -0.66 -6.55
CA ILE A 96 5.77 -0.63 -5.30
C ILE A 96 5.23 -2.03 -5.01
N CYS A 97 5.50 -2.54 -3.82
CA CYS A 97 4.96 -3.81 -3.32
C CYS A 97 4.33 -3.57 -1.94
N ASN A 98 3.05 -3.19 -1.91
CA ASN A 98 2.37 -2.85 -0.66
C ASN A 98 1.56 -4.06 -0.14
N ASN A 99 1.97 -4.63 1.00
CA ASN A 99 1.32 -5.78 1.66
C ASN A 99 1.30 -7.11 0.86
N VAL A 100 2.27 -7.33 -0.02
CA VAL A 100 2.33 -8.54 -0.90
C VAL A 100 3.40 -9.54 -0.45
N LEU A 101 4.34 -9.11 0.40
CA LEU A 101 5.44 -9.96 0.90
C LEU A 101 5.09 -10.51 2.29
N GLU A 102 4.32 -11.60 2.32
CA GLU A 102 4.26 -12.54 3.45
C GLU A 102 4.86 -13.90 3.06
#